data_AF-A0A918XHJ7-F1
#
_entry.id   AF-A0A918XHJ7-F1
#
_cell.length_a   1.000
_cell.length_b   1.000
_cell.length_c   1.000
_cell.angle_alpha   90.00
_cell.angle_beta   90.00
_cell.angle_gamma   90.00
#
_symmetry.space_group_name_H-M   'P 1'
#
loop_
_entity.id
_entity.type
_entity.pdbx_description
1 polymer ?
#
loop_
_entity_poly.entity_id
_entity_poly.type
_entity_poly.pdbx_seq_one_letter_code
_entity_poly.pdbx_strand_id
1 'polypeptide(L)'
;MAVDEHRGHTNRPRPYGGGSPETRLSHADRDAVAELLQEAYSKGQLDENEFEQRVDAAMGAKYPSELEHLTMDLGPVRFPQSDGRAASGGEEGQETSPVQRVVSAAGHASHYYLPFVVPLLLVAVSDNMSWYVRRQAMEALNFQLFCVIAGTASTLLITPVALFWALGSVAMTGAPAVLLGVLLAVPVAVLLYCLTGWLVMPAVAGIASLMGKNWHYPMFFRLLKDK
;
A
#
# COMPACT_ATOMS: atom_id res chain seq x y z
N MET A 1 -45.05 33.15 44.88
CA MET A 1 -43.71 32.64 45.24
C MET A 1 -43.55 31.30 44.51
N ALA A 2 -42.39 31.05 43.88
CA ALA A 2 -42.07 30.03 42.84
C ALA A 2 -42.07 30.65 41.42
N VAL A 3 -41.06 31.46 41.09
CA VAL A 3 -39.73 31.12 40.53
C VAL A 3 -39.82 30.67 39.06
N ASP A 4 -39.53 31.67 38.22
CA ASP A 4 -39.29 31.66 36.78
C ASP A 4 -37.99 30.91 36.48
N GLU A 5 -38.06 29.81 35.74
CA GLU A 5 -36.90 29.04 35.29
C GLU A 5 -36.59 29.38 33.83
N HIS A 6 -35.90 30.52 33.66
CA HIS A 6 -35.20 30.91 32.45
C HIS A 6 -34.25 29.78 31.99
N ARG A 7 -34.66 28.99 30.99
CA ARG A 7 -33.76 28.09 30.26
C ARG A 7 -32.74 28.94 29.50
N GLY A 8 -31.55 29.06 30.08
CA GLY A 8 -30.40 29.68 29.44
C GLY A 8 -30.06 29.00 28.12
N HIS A 9 -30.22 29.75 27.03
CA HIS A 9 -29.60 29.44 25.75
C HIS A 9 -28.08 29.47 25.95
N THR A 10 -27.44 28.30 26.08
CA THR A 10 -25.98 28.23 26.06
C THR A 10 -25.52 28.52 24.63
N ASN A 11 -25.26 29.78 24.35
CA ASN A 11 -24.62 30.26 23.14
C ASN A 11 -23.14 29.83 23.21
N ARG A 12 -22.85 28.55 22.91
CA ARG A 12 -21.47 28.10 22.72
C ARG A 12 -20.95 28.74 21.43
N PRO A 13 -19.85 29.50 21.45
CA PRO A 13 -19.24 30.00 20.23
C PRO A 13 -18.87 28.80 19.35
N ARG A 14 -19.43 28.76 18.14
CA ARG A 14 -19.01 27.83 17.08
C ARG A 14 -17.54 28.10 16.79
N PRO A 15 -16.64 27.10 16.83
CA PRO A 15 -15.28 27.26 16.33
C PRO A 15 -15.35 27.75 14.89
N TYR A 16 -14.74 28.90 14.64
CA TYR A 16 -14.63 29.53 13.34
C TYR A 16 -13.77 28.65 12.43
N GLY A 17 -14.23 28.42 11.19
CA GLY A 17 -13.38 28.09 10.04
C GLY A 17 -12.78 26.68 10.00
N GLY A 18 -13.41 25.82 9.20
CA GLY A 18 -12.78 24.61 8.69
C GLY A 18 -11.63 24.97 7.74
N GLY A 19 -10.41 24.79 8.23
CA GLY A 19 -9.23 24.58 7.41
C GLY A 19 -8.43 23.50 8.13
N SER A 20 -8.47 22.27 7.62
CA SER A 20 -7.49 21.26 8.04
C SER A 20 -6.10 21.88 7.89
N PRO A 21 -5.19 21.77 8.88
CA PRO A 21 -3.84 22.27 8.71
C PRO A 21 -3.24 21.64 7.45
N GLU A 22 -3.04 22.45 6.40
CA GLU A 22 -2.48 21.97 5.14
C GLU A 22 -1.11 21.38 5.42
N THR A 23 -0.99 20.09 5.13
CA THR A 23 0.29 19.39 5.29
C THR A 23 1.22 19.90 4.20
N ARG A 24 2.47 20.20 4.59
CA ARG A 24 3.50 20.64 3.66
C ARG A 24 3.70 19.61 2.55
N LEU A 25 3.77 20.10 1.32
CA LEU A 25 3.93 19.33 0.10
C LEU A 25 5.27 18.57 0.07
N SER A 26 5.28 17.34 -0.44
CA SER A 26 6.52 16.58 -0.63
C SER A 26 7.28 17.01 -1.89
N HIS A 27 8.50 16.53 -2.08
CA HIS A 27 9.22 16.74 -3.35
C HIS A 27 8.59 15.92 -4.49
N ALA A 28 8.14 14.70 -4.20
CA ALA A 28 7.49 13.83 -5.18
C ALA A 28 6.22 14.45 -5.77
N ASP A 29 5.43 15.17 -4.95
CA ASP A 29 4.22 15.82 -5.43
C ASP A 29 4.53 16.98 -6.40
N ARG A 30 5.66 17.68 -6.20
CA ARG A 30 6.11 18.75 -7.11
C ARG A 30 6.59 18.18 -8.44
N ASP A 31 7.37 17.11 -8.39
CA ASP A 31 7.88 16.44 -9.58
C ASP A 31 6.73 15.87 -10.44
N ALA A 32 5.71 15.27 -9.80
CA ALA A 32 4.54 14.76 -10.49
C ALA A 32 3.74 15.85 -11.23
N VAL A 33 3.62 17.05 -10.65
CA VAL A 33 2.96 18.18 -11.34
C VAL A 33 3.83 18.74 -12.46
N ALA A 34 5.16 18.76 -12.30
CA ALA A 34 6.06 19.16 -13.39
C ALA A 34 5.94 18.23 -14.61
N GLU A 35 5.83 16.91 -14.39
CA GLU A 35 5.59 15.92 -15.46
C GLU A 35 4.25 16.18 -16.18
N LEU A 36 3.18 16.48 -15.43
CA LEU A 36 1.88 16.82 -16.01
C LEU A 36 1.92 18.10 -16.86
N LEU A 37 2.61 19.13 -16.39
CA LEU A 37 2.80 20.38 -17.13
C LEU A 37 3.59 20.12 -18.43
N GLN A 38 4.58 19.24 -18.39
CA GLN A 38 5.33 18.83 -19.57
C GLN A 38 4.45 18.09 -20.58
N GLU A 39 3.57 17.21 -20.10
CA GLU A 39 2.59 16.54 -20.94
C GLU A 39 1.62 17.55 -21.59
N ALA A 40 1.11 18.53 -20.83
CA ALA A 40 0.23 19.58 -21.34
C ALA A 40 0.91 20.45 -22.41
N TYR A 41 2.19 20.82 -22.21
CA TYR A 41 3.00 21.51 -23.21
C TYR A 41 3.17 20.67 -24.48
N SER A 42 3.47 19.37 -24.35
CA SER A 42 3.61 18.47 -25.50
C SER A 42 2.33 18.32 -26.33
N LYS A 43 1.16 18.51 -25.69
CA LYS A 43 -0.17 18.50 -26.32
C LYS A 43 -0.57 19.86 -26.90
N GLY A 44 0.26 20.89 -26.76
CA GLY A 44 -0.02 22.25 -27.20
C GLY A 44 -1.11 22.95 -26.38
N GLN A 45 -1.36 22.49 -25.15
CA GLN A 45 -2.31 23.14 -24.22
C GLN A 45 -1.68 24.29 -23.44
N LEU A 46 -0.35 24.28 -23.33
CA LEU A 46 0.46 25.37 -22.77
C LEU A 46 1.42 25.86 -23.85
N ASP A 47 1.65 27.16 -23.91
CA ASP A 47 2.80 27.70 -24.65
C ASP A 47 4.10 27.57 -23.83
N GLU A 48 5.23 27.89 -24.46
CA GLU A 48 6.57 27.75 -23.84
C GLU A 48 6.74 28.66 -22.61
N ASN A 49 6.22 29.89 -22.66
CA ASN A 49 6.33 30.82 -21.54
C ASN A 49 5.41 30.40 -20.38
N GLU A 50 4.21 29.91 -20.68
CA GLU A 50 3.28 29.38 -19.68
C GLU A 50 3.82 28.13 -19.01
N PHE A 51 4.43 27.23 -19.80
CA PHE A 51 5.07 26.02 -19.29
C PHE A 51 6.20 26.35 -18.31
N GLU A 52 7.15 27.21 -18.70
CA GLU A 52 8.26 27.61 -17.83
C GLU A 52 7.77 28.24 -16.51
N GLN A 53 6.83 29.19 -16.60
CA GLN A 53 6.26 29.86 -15.42
C GLN A 53 5.58 28.88 -14.46
N ARG A 54 4.82 27.91 -14.99
CA ARG A 54 4.10 26.95 -14.15
C ARG A 54 5.02 25.90 -13.55
N VAL A 55 6.08 25.47 -14.24
CA VAL A 55 7.07 24.54 -13.69
C VAL A 55 7.85 25.19 -12.55
N ASP A 56 8.30 26.44 -12.73
CA ASP A 56 8.99 27.18 -11.66
C ASP A 56 8.09 27.36 -10.43
N ALA A 57 6.82 27.70 -10.65
CA ALA A 57 5.83 27.82 -9.58
C ALA A 57 5.58 26.46 -8.87
N ALA A 58 5.48 25.37 -9.62
CA ALA A 58 5.30 24.02 -9.07
C ALA A 58 6.49 23.60 -8.20
N MET A 59 7.73 23.84 -8.65
CA MET A 59 8.93 23.49 -7.88
C MET A 59 9.08 24.32 -6.60
N GLY A 60 8.56 25.55 -6.60
CA GLY A 60 8.51 26.45 -5.44
C GLY A 60 7.36 26.19 -4.47
N ALA A 61 6.37 25.37 -4.84
CA ALA A 61 5.16 25.17 -4.07
C ALA A 61 5.44 24.52 -2.70
N LYS A 62 4.73 25.00 -1.68
CA LYS A 62 4.83 24.49 -0.30
C LYS A 62 3.56 23.77 0.14
N TYR A 63 2.43 24.07 -0.50
CA TYR A 63 1.13 23.54 -0.12
C TYR A 63 0.39 22.96 -1.34
N PRO A 64 -0.48 21.95 -1.15
CA PRO A 64 -1.24 21.35 -2.25
C PRO A 64 -2.14 22.33 -3.02
N SER A 65 -2.76 23.30 -2.32
CA SER A 65 -3.59 24.34 -2.94
C SER A 65 -2.84 25.16 -4.00
N GLU A 66 -1.54 25.37 -3.82
CA GLU A 66 -0.70 26.09 -4.79
C GLU A 66 -0.54 25.31 -6.10
N LEU A 67 -0.49 23.97 -6.05
CA LEU A 67 -0.42 23.12 -7.25
C LEU A 67 -1.76 23.00 -7.98
N GLU A 68 -2.86 22.99 -7.24
CA GLU A 68 -4.21 22.89 -7.81
C GLU A 68 -4.52 24.08 -8.73
N HIS A 69 -4.11 25.29 -8.34
CA HIS A 69 -4.23 26.49 -9.17
C HIS A 69 -3.43 26.41 -10.48
N LEU A 70 -2.31 25.69 -10.51
CA LEU A 70 -1.46 25.60 -11.72
C LEU A 70 -2.03 24.65 -12.78
N THR A 71 -3.03 23.86 -12.43
CA THR A 71 -3.49 22.71 -13.23
C THR A 71 -5.00 22.69 -13.47
N MET A 72 -5.76 23.60 -12.86
CA MET A 72 -7.23 23.68 -12.94
C MET A 72 -7.81 23.80 -14.35
N ASP A 73 -7.07 24.41 -15.27
CA ASP A 73 -7.45 24.65 -16.67
C ASP A 73 -7.03 23.53 -17.62
N LEU A 74 -6.17 22.60 -17.16
CA LEU A 74 -5.62 21.50 -17.97
C LEU A 74 -6.48 20.23 -17.96
N GLY A 75 -7.68 20.29 -17.36
CA GLY A 75 -8.60 19.16 -17.19
C GLY A 75 -8.33 18.36 -15.91
N PRO A 76 -9.11 17.29 -15.64
CA PRO A 76 -9.08 16.61 -14.34
C PRO A 76 -7.71 15.98 -14.06
N VAL A 77 -7.01 16.60 -13.11
CA VAL A 77 -5.72 16.18 -12.57
C VAL A 77 -5.92 14.90 -11.76
N ARG A 78 -5.35 13.79 -12.22
CA ARG A 78 -5.11 12.64 -11.33
C ARG A 78 -3.82 12.93 -10.57
N PHE A 79 -3.94 13.63 -9.44
CA PHE A 79 -2.85 13.65 -8.48
C PHE A 79 -2.54 12.19 -8.12
N PRO A 80 -1.28 11.74 -8.17
CA PRO A 80 -0.89 10.56 -7.41
C PRO A 80 -1.29 10.90 -5.98
N GLN A 81 -2.36 10.25 -5.49
CA GLN A 81 -2.76 10.44 -4.10
C GLN A 81 -1.52 10.11 -3.28
N SER A 82 -1.01 11.11 -2.58
CA SER A 82 -0.09 10.93 -1.48
C SER A 82 -0.82 10.02 -0.49
N ASP A 83 -0.51 8.72 -0.58
CA ASP A 83 -0.97 7.64 0.30
C ASP A 83 -0.42 7.89 1.72
N GLY A 84 -0.91 8.94 2.36
CA GLY A 84 -0.53 9.42 3.70
C GLY A 84 -1.72 9.85 4.54
N ARG A 85 -2.96 9.71 4.05
CA ARG A 85 -4.16 10.11 4.79
C ARG A 85 -5.35 9.18 4.59
N ALA A 86 -5.21 7.88 4.89
CA ALA A 86 -6.37 7.04 5.27
C ALA A 86 -5.95 5.71 5.92
N ALA A 87 -5.22 5.77 7.03
CA ALA A 87 -5.33 4.73 8.05
C ALA A 87 -6.48 5.10 9.00
N SER A 88 -7.69 5.27 8.45
CA SER A 88 -9.01 5.29 9.14
C SER A 88 -10.03 6.03 8.27
N GLY A 89 -11.01 5.31 7.72
CA GLY A 89 -12.29 5.92 7.29
C GLY A 89 -12.72 5.59 5.86
N GLY A 90 -13.86 4.90 5.75
CA GLY A 90 -14.77 5.03 4.61
C GLY A 90 -14.61 3.99 3.50
N GLU A 91 -15.22 2.83 3.69
CA GLU A 91 -15.78 2.04 2.60
C GLU A 91 -16.86 2.89 1.89
N GLU A 92 -16.49 3.70 0.90
CA GLU A 92 -17.44 4.21 -0.09
C GLU A 92 -17.09 3.60 -1.45
N GLY A 93 -18.03 2.80 -1.94
CA GLY A 93 -17.86 1.84 -3.02
C GLY A 93 -17.47 2.49 -4.34
N GLN A 94 -16.21 2.34 -4.70
CA GLN A 94 -15.86 2.23 -6.11
C GLN A 94 -16.44 0.89 -6.60
N GLU A 95 -17.58 0.93 -7.31
CA GLU A 95 -18.24 -0.28 -7.80
C GLU A 95 -17.29 -1.05 -8.73
N THR A 96 -16.59 -2.03 -8.17
CA THR A 96 -15.70 -2.92 -8.94
C THR A 96 -16.57 -3.80 -9.83
N SER A 97 -16.29 -3.77 -11.15
CA SER A 97 -16.98 -4.62 -12.13
C SER A 97 -16.81 -6.11 -11.77
N PRO A 98 -17.83 -6.97 -11.98
CA PRO A 98 -17.72 -8.41 -11.73
C PRO A 98 -16.50 -9.07 -12.37
N VAL A 99 -16.12 -8.62 -13.58
CA VAL A 99 -14.93 -9.13 -14.28
C VAL A 99 -13.65 -8.80 -13.51
N GLN A 100 -13.55 -7.58 -12.97
CA GLN A 100 -12.38 -7.16 -12.20
C GLN A 100 -12.24 -7.96 -10.90
N ARG A 101 -13.37 -8.29 -10.27
CA ARG A 101 -13.41 -9.15 -9.06
C ARG A 101 -12.91 -10.56 -9.36
N VAL A 102 -13.35 -11.15 -10.47
CA VAL A 102 -12.91 -12.48 -10.91
C VAL A 102 -11.44 -12.49 -11.30
N VAL A 103 -10.97 -11.51 -12.07
CA VAL A 103 -9.55 -11.40 -12.46
C VAL A 103 -8.66 -11.22 -11.23
N SER A 104 -9.07 -10.37 -10.28
CA SER A 104 -8.37 -10.18 -9.01
C SER A 104 -8.34 -11.47 -8.19
N ALA A 105 -9.49 -12.12 -8.02
CA ALA A 105 -9.60 -13.38 -7.29
C ALA A 105 -8.74 -14.48 -7.93
N ALA A 106 -8.70 -14.56 -9.26
CA ALA A 106 -7.82 -15.46 -9.99
C ALA A 106 -6.34 -15.11 -9.77
N GLY A 107 -5.98 -13.82 -9.71
CA GLY A 107 -4.65 -13.36 -9.33
C GLY A 107 -4.21 -13.91 -7.97
N HIS A 108 -5.07 -13.86 -6.95
CA HIS A 108 -4.78 -14.45 -5.65
C HIS A 108 -4.78 -15.99 -5.66
N ALA A 109 -5.78 -16.61 -6.28
CA ALA A 109 -5.95 -18.07 -6.28
C ALA A 109 -4.89 -18.80 -7.12
N SER A 110 -4.33 -18.15 -8.14
CA SER A 110 -3.27 -18.68 -9.00
C SER A 110 -2.07 -19.20 -8.21
N HIS A 111 -1.87 -18.67 -7.02
CA HIS A 111 -0.86 -19.06 -6.05
C HIS A 111 -0.70 -20.58 -5.85
N TYR A 112 -1.80 -21.35 -5.86
CA TYR A 112 -1.77 -22.78 -5.58
C TYR A 112 -1.24 -23.63 -6.74
N TYR A 113 -1.22 -23.10 -7.96
CA TYR A 113 -0.89 -23.87 -9.16
C TYR A 113 0.25 -23.24 -9.96
N LEU A 114 0.26 -21.91 -10.06
CA LEU A 114 1.21 -21.11 -10.84
C LEU A 114 1.62 -19.86 -10.05
N PRO A 115 2.30 -20.00 -8.89
CA PRO A 115 2.76 -18.86 -8.13
C PRO A 115 3.71 -18.01 -8.98
N PHE A 116 3.72 -16.71 -8.70
CA PHE A 116 4.43 -15.64 -9.41
C PHE A 116 3.94 -15.36 -10.82
N VAL A 117 3.69 -16.40 -11.63
CA VAL A 117 3.41 -16.25 -13.07
C VAL A 117 2.19 -15.37 -13.30
N VAL A 118 1.04 -15.71 -12.73
CA VAL A 118 -0.20 -14.95 -12.98
C VAL A 118 -0.16 -13.54 -12.39
N PRO A 119 0.22 -13.30 -11.11
CA PRO A 119 0.34 -11.95 -10.58
C PRO A 119 1.38 -11.11 -11.35
N LEU A 120 2.51 -11.70 -11.73
CA LEU A 120 3.54 -11.01 -12.50
C LEU A 120 3.05 -10.63 -13.89
N LEU A 121 2.36 -11.53 -14.58
CA LEU A 121 1.74 -11.22 -15.87
C LEU A 121 0.69 -10.11 -15.73
N LEU A 122 -0.18 -10.20 -14.72
CA LEU A 122 -1.18 -9.16 -14.44
C LEU A 122 -0.52 -7.80 -14.19
N VAL A 123 0.57 -7.74 -13.41
CA VAL A 123 1.35 -6.51 -13.19
C VAL A 123 2.01 -6.03 -14.49
N ALA A 124 2.61 -6.94 -15.27
CA ALA A 124 3.34 -6.60 -16.50
C ALA A 124 2.45 -6.03 -17.60
N VAL A 125 1.16 -6.39 -17.64
CA VAL A 125 0.17 -5.85 -18.59
C VAL A 125 -0.82 -4.87 -17.95
N SER A 126 -0.51 -4.38 -16.74
CA SER A 126 -1.44 -3.60 -15.93
C SER A 126 -1.66 -2.15 -16.38
N ASP A 127 -0.89 -1.66 -17.36
CA ASP A 127 -0.96 -0.26 -17.82
C ASP A 127 -2.36 0.13 -18.33
N ASN A 128 -3.10 -0.85 -18.87
CA ASN A 128 -4.48 -0.66 -19.34
C ASN A 128 -5.54 -1.25 -18.40
N MET A 129 -5.15 -1.74 -17.23
CA MET A 129 -6.06 -2.35 -16.26
C MET A 129 -6.64 -1.30 -15.30
N SER A 130 -7.74 -1.67 -14.63
CA SER A 130 -8.24 -0.82 -13.55
C SER A 130 -7.23 -0.77 -12.40
N TRP A 131 -7.19 0.38 -11.72
CA TRP A 131 -6.36 0.58 -10.53
C TRP A 131 -6.56 -0.56 -9.51
N TYR A 132 -7.79 -1.02 -9.34
CA TYR A 132 -8.13 -2.11 -8.44
C TYR A 132 -7.40 -3.41 -8.82
N VAL A 133 -7.50 -3.85 -10.08
CA VAL A 133 -6.85 -5.10 -10.54
C VAL A 133 -5.32 -4.97 -10.46
N ARG A 134 -4.77 -3.83 -10.88
CA ARG A 134 -3.33 -3.55 -10.78
C ARG A 134 -2.84 -3.69 -9.34
N ARG A 135 -3.54 -3.04 -8.40
CA ARG A 135 -3.21 -3.08 -6.97
C ARG A 135 -3.30 -4.49 -6.39
N GLN A 136 -4.38 -5.21 -6.67
CA GLN A 136 -4.56 -6.58 -6.17
C GLN A 136 -3.52 -7.55 -6.74
N ALA A 137 -3.12 -7.39 -8.01
CA ALA A 137 -2.02 -8.14 -8.60
C ALA A 137 -0.67 -7.85 -7.91
N MET A 138 -0.38 -6.58 -7.61
CA MET A 138 0.83 -6.20 -6.86
C MET A 138 0.82 -6.71 -5.41
N GLU A 139 -0.33 -6.68 -4.73
CA GLU A 139 -0.50 -7.24 -3.39
C GLU A 139 -0.22 -8.76 -3.38
N ALA A 140 -0.79 -9.49 -4.35
CA ALA A 140 -0.53 -10.91 -4.51
C ALA A 140 0.95 -11.21 -4.80
N LEU A 141 1.57 -10.45 -5.70
CA LEU A 141 2.98 -10.64 -6.07
C LEU A 141 3.93 -10.33 -4.90
N ASN A 142 3.70 -9.21 -4.20
CA ASN A 142 4.46 -8.83 -3.01
C ASN A 142 4.38 -9.92 -1.93
N PHE A 143 3.19 -10.47 -1.69
CA PHE A 143 3.01 -11.54 -0.72
C PHE A 143 3.77 -12.80 -1.05
N GLN A 144 3.70 -13.24 -2.31
CA GLN A 144 4.42 -14.42 -2.75
C GLN A 144 5.93 -14.22 -2.63
N LEU A 145 6.45 -13.06 -3.05
CA LEU A 145 7.88 -12.74 -2.95
C LEU A 145 8.34 -12.66 -1.50
N PHE A 146 7.58 -12.00 -0.63
CA PHE A 146 7.86 -11.94 0.80
C PHE A 146 7.98 -13.34 1.40
N CYS A 147 6.96 -14.20 1.20
CA CYS A 147 6.97 -15.53 1.80
C CYS A 147 8.10 -16.42 1.26
N VAL A 148 8.42 -16.35 -0.04
CA VAL A 148 9.55 -17.12 -0.58
C VAL A 148 10.89 -16.61 -0.06
N ILE A 149 11.12 -15.30 -0.08
CA ILE A 149 12.38 -14.72 0.39
C ILE A 149 12.56 -14.98 1.89
N ALA A 150 11.56 -14.63 2.71
CA ALA A 150 11.61 -14.78 4.15
C ALA A 150 11.63 -16.25 4.58
N GLY A 151 10.80 -17.10 3.94
CA GLY A 151 10.77 -18.54 4.22
C GLY A 151 12.07 -19.24 3.85
N THR A 152 12.66 -18.90 2.70
CA THR A 152 13.96 -19.45 2.29
C THR A 152 15.07 -18.98 3.22
N ALA A 153 15.12 -17.68 3.55
CA ALA A 153 16.09 -17.14 4.50
C ALA A 153 15.98 -17.82 5.87
N SER A 154 14.76 -17.97 6.41
CA SER A 154 14.51 -18.71 7.64
C SER A 154 14.99 -20.16 7.56
N THR A 155 14.71 -20.85 6.46
CA THR A 155 15.14 -22.24 6.26
C THR A 155 16.66 -22.36 6.25
N LEU A 156 17.36 -21.44 5.56
CA LEU A 156 18.82 -21.38 5.52
C LEU A 156 19.44 -21.10 6.91
N LEU A 157 18.77 -20.34 7.77
CA LEU A 157 19.21 -20.08 9.13
C LEU A 157 18.95 -21.28 10.07
N ILE A 158 17.82 -21.96 9.93
CA ILE A 158 17.43 -23.09 10.80
C ILE A 158 18.25 -24.32 10.48
N THR A 159 18.42 -24.66 9.19
CA THR A 159 19.00 -25.92 8.73
C THR A 159 20.37 -26.24 9.33
N PRO A 160 21.39 -25.36 9.30
CA PRO A 160 22.71 -25.70 9.83
C PRO A 160 22.69 -25.92 11.35
N VAL A 161 21.88 -25.16 12.09
CA VAL A 161 21.76 -25.32 13.54
C VAL A 161 21.03 -26.63 13.87
N ALA A 162 19.94 -26.94 13.15
CA ALA A 162 19.21 -28.19 13.30
C ALA A 162 20.08 -29.41 12.94
N LEU A 163 20.90 -29.30 11.88
CA LEU A 163 21.83 -30.35 11.46
C LEU A 163 22.94 -30.57 12.49
N PHE A 164 23.53 -29.48 13.01
CA PHE A 164 24.52 -29.55 14.08
C PHE A 164 23.95 -30.25 15.32
N TRP A 165 22.70 -29.94 15.71
CA TRP A 165 22.01 -30.60 16.80
C TRP A 165 21.71 -32.08 16.53
N ALA A 166 21.27 -32.42 15.31
CA ALA A 166 20.89 -33.79 14.95
C ALA A 166 22.09 -34.72 14.77
N LEU A 167 23.22 -34.21 14.28
CA LEU A 167 24.44 -34.99 14.00
C LEU A 167 25.50 -34.89 15.10
N GLY A 168 25.36 -33.93 16.01
CA GLY A 168 26.32 -33.72 17.10
C GLY A 168 26.31 -34.88 18.08
N SER A 169 27.49 -35.46 18.33
CA SER A 169 27.68 -36.49 19.36
C SER A 169 27.74 -35.92 20.78
N VAL A 170 27.78 -34.60 20.93
CA VAL A 170 27.80 -33.90 22.21
C VAL A 170 26.44 -33.25 22.44
N ALA A 171 25.72 -33.72 23.46
CA ALA A 171 24.51 -33.04 23.91
C ALA A 171 24.89 -31.64 24.41
N MET A 172 24.48 -30.60 23.68
CA MET A 172 24.54 -29.24 24.20
C MET A 172 23.57 -29.12 25.36
N THR A 173 24.08 -28.79 26.54
CA THR A 173 23.28 -28.55 27.75
C THR A 173 23.63 -27.20 28.35
N GLY A 174 22.75 -26.67 29.20
CA GLY A 174 22.95 -25.38 29.87
C GLY A 174 22.85 -24.17 28.92
N ALA A 175 23.59 -23.11 29.22
CA ALA A 175 23.44 -21.81 28.57
C ALA A 175 23.60 -21.81 27.02
N PRO A 176 24.56 -22.55 26.42
CA PRO A 176 24.70 -22.58 24.95
C PRO A 176 23.45 -23.13 24.23
N ALA A 177 22.80 -24.14 24.81
CA ALA A 177 21.58 -24.71 24.24
C ALA A 177 20.41 -23.70 24.27
N VAL A 178 20.28 -22.95 25.37
CA VAL A 178 19.25 -21.92 25.51
C VAL A 178 19.47 -20.79 24.50
N LEU A 179 20.71 -20.32 24.33
CA LEU A 179 21.04 -19.26 23.37
C LEU A 179 20.72 -19.67 21.92
N LEU A 180 21.04 -20.90 21.53
CA LEU A 180 20.68 -21.42 20.20
C LEU A 180 19.16 -21.53 20.03
N GLY A 181 18.42 -21.97 21.05
CA GLY A 181 16.96 -22.02 21.02
C GLY A 181 16.33 -20.64 20.83
N VAL A 182 16.81 -19.63 21.56
CA VAL A 182 16.36 -18.23 21.41
C VAL A 182 16.68 -17.69 20.03
N LEU A 183 17.89 -17.97 19.51
CA LEU A 183 18.30 -17.57 18.16
C LEU A 183 17.38 -18.16 17.08
N LEU A 184 16.95 -19.42 17.25
CA LEU A 184 16.05 -20.11 16.32
C LEU A 184 14.58 -19.70 16.44
N ALA A 185 14.17 -19.11 17.57
CA ALA A 185 12.78 -18.75 17.79
C ALA A 185 12.24 -17.81 16.69
N VAL A 186 13.02 -16.80 16.31
CA VAL A 186 12.64 -15.83 15.27
C VAL A 186 12.51 -16.48 13.88
N PRO A 187 13.53 -17.16 13.32
CA PRO A 187 13.39 -17.75 11.99
C PRO A 187 12.33 -18.84 11.94
N VAL A 188 12.13 -19.61 13.02
CA VAL A 188 11.03 -20.59 13.12
C VAL A 188 9.68 -19.89 13.10
N ALA A 189 9.49 -18.82 13.89
CA ALA A 189 8.24 -18.05 13.88
C ALA A 189 7.95 -17.45 12.49
N VAL A 190 8.97 -16.90 11.81
CA VAL A 190 8.85 -16.39 10.45
C VAL A 190 8.50 -17.50 9.46
N LEU A 191 9.12 -18.68 9.57
CA LEU A 191 8.82 -19.82 8.71
C LEU A 191 7.37 -20.29 8.91
N LEU A 192 6.91 -20.41 10.15
CA LEU A 192 5.53 -20.76 10.48
C LEU A 192 4.54 -19.71 9.96
N TYR A 193 4.85 -18.43 10.10
CA TYR A 193 4.04 -17.35 9.53
C TYR A 193 3.98 -17.48 8.01
N CYS A 194 5.10 -17.73 7.33
CA CYS A 194 5.11 -17.89 5.88
C CYS A 194 4.32 -19.13 5.43
N LEU A 195 4.47 -20.28 6.11
CA LEU A 195 3.74 -21.51 5.76
C LEU A 195 2.23 -21.37 5.96
N THR A 196 1.81 -20.83 7.11
CA THR A 196 0.38 -20.63 7.40
C THR A 196 -0.21 -19.53 6.52
N GLY A 197 0.54 -18.44 6.31
CA GLY A 197 0.19 -17.37 5.39
C GLY A 197 0.00 -17.88 3.96
N TRP A 198 0.97 -18.64 3.45
CA TRP A 198 0.94 -19.25 2.11
C TRP A 198 -0.30 -20.13 1.91
N LEU A 199 -0.66 -20.91 2.93
CA LEU A 199 -1.80 -21.82 2.86
C LEU A 199 -3.16 -21.10 2.95
N VAL A 200 -3.28 -20.04 3.73
CA VAL A 200 -4.59 -19.46 4.11
C VAL A 200 -4.86 -18.13 3.43
N MET A 201 -3.88 -17.23 3.41
CA MET A 201 -4.11 -15.83 3.01
C MET A 201 -4.55 -15.69 1.54
N PRO A 202 -4.00 -16.43 0.56
CA PRO A 202 -4.45 -16.35 -0.83
C PRO A 202 -5.92 -16.73 -1.03
N ALA A 203 -6.43 -17.71 -0.26
CA ALA A 203 -7.85 -18.06 -0.29
C ALA A 203 -8.72 -16.92 0.26
N VAL A 204 -8.33 -16.32 1.39
CA VAL A 204 -9.05 -15.19 1.99
C VAL A 204 -9.04 -13.98 1.06
N ALA A 205 -7.90 -13.67 0.45
CA ALA A 205 -7.74 -12.58 -0.51
C ALA A 205 -8.60 -12.80 -1.78
N GLY A 206 -8.65 -14.03 -2.28
CA GLY A 206 -9.51 -14.41 -3.40
C GLY A 206 -11.00 -14.20 -3.09
N ILE A 207 -11.46 -14.65 -1.92
CA ILE A 207 -12.84 -14.45 -1.47
C ILE A 207 -13.14 -12.95 -1.29
N ALA A 208 -12.24 -12.20 -0.64
CA ALA A 208 -12.37 -10.75 -0.47
C ALA A 208 -12.46 -10.03 -1.83
N SER A 209 -11.68 -10.46 -2.83
CA SER A 209 -11.74 -9.94 -4.19
C SER A 209 -13.09 -10.20 -4.86
N LEU A 210 -13.67 -11.40 -4.69
CA LEU A 210 -15.01 -11.71 -5.21
C LEU A 210 -16.10 -10.84 -4.57
N MET A 211 -15.91 -10.44 -3.31
CA MET A 211 -16.77 -9.47 -2.62
C MET A 211 -16.51 -8.02 -3.05
N GLY A 212 -15.54 -7.77 -3.93
CA GLY A 212 -15.14 -6.43 -4.37
C GLY A 212 -14.35 -5.64 -3.34
N LYS A 213 -13.86 -6.29 -2.28
CA LYS A 213 -13.07 -5.64 -1.23
C LYS A 213 -11.64 -5.39 -1.73
N ASN A 214 -11.05 -4.29 -1.29
CA ASN A 214 -9.65 -3.97 -1.53
C ASN A 214 -8.79 -4.67 -0.47
N TRP A 215 -8.35 -5.89 -0.75
CA TRP A 215 -7.55 -6.69 0.18
C TRP A 215 -6.10 -6.18 0.26
N HIS A 216 -5.51 -6.26 1.46
CA HIS A 216 -4.10 -5.97 1.72
C HIS A 216 -3.51 -7.11 2.55
N TYR A 217 -2.37 -7.65 2.10
CA TYR A 217 -1.70 -8.70 2.89
C TYR A 217 -1.00 -8.08 4.11
N PRO A 218 -1.13 -8.69 5.31
CA PRO A 218 -0.54 -8.16 6.53
C PRO A 218 0.96 -8.49 6.61
N MET A 219 1.77 -7.89 5.75
CA MET A 219 3.22 -8.07 5.68
C MET A 219 3.98 -6.86 6.22
N PHE A 220 5.21 -7.10 6.67
CA PHE A 220 6.08 -6.05 7.22
C PHE A 220 6.72 -5.16 6.16
N PHE A 221 6.96 -5.68 4.95
CA PHE A 221 7.66 -4.97 3.88
C PHE A 221 6.99 -5.23 2.53
N ARG A 222 7.02 -4.22 1.65
CA ARG A 222 6.52 -4.28 0.27
C ARG A 222 7.69 -4.05 -0.67
N LEU A 223 7.88 -4.95 -1.63
CA LEU A 223 8.98 -4.87 -2.60
C LEU A 223 8.60 -3.99 -3.79
N LEU A 224 7.37 -4.17 -4.27
CA LEU A 224 6.76 -3.38 -5.32
C LEU A 224 5.89 -2.31 -4.70
N LYS A 225 6.09 -1.07 -5.15
CA LYS A 225 5.27 0.09 -4.78
C LYS A 225 4.45 0.51 -6.00
N ASP A 226 3.25 1.01 -5.73
CA ASP A 226 2.43 1.66 -6.74
C ASP A 226 3.22 2.89 -7.22
N LYS A 227 3.45 2.96 -8.54
CA LYS A 227 3.89 4.17 -9.22
C LYS A 227 2.71 5.11 -9.40
#